data_AF-A0AAI9FHH9-F1
#
_entry.id   AF-A0AAI9FHH9-F1
#
_cell.length_a   1.000
_cell.length_b   1.000
_cell.length_c   1.000
_cell.angle_alpha   90.00
_cell.angle_beta   90.00
_cell.angle_gamma   90.00
#
_symmetry.space_group_name_H-M   'P 1'
#
loop_
_entity.id
_entity.type
_entity.pdbx_description
1 polymer ?
#
loop_
_entity_poly.entity_id
_entity_poly.type
_entity_poly.pdbx_seq_one_letter_code
_entity_poly.pdbx_strand_id
1 'polypeptide(L)'
;MQLSAAVLAALISQCAPDVSPDTMNALIMTESGANPYVIANVSDGTSKYFKDEKGAIEYAEKLTAENKRFSAGLTQIYSKNFPSLNLTNKTVFDPCTNIKAGAAVLTDNYLRQKEGSSNQKILRALSLYYSGNESTGFIKEKKFNNTSYLERVIRNANNYIVP
;
A
#
# COMPACT_ATOMS: atom_id res chain seq x y z
N MET A 1 -16.19 1.44 -1.81
CA MET A 1 -16.47 2.62 -0.95
C MET A 1 -15.16 3.36 -0.78
N GLN A 2 -15.12 4.68 -0.94
CA GLN A 2 -13.88 5.45 -0.75
C GLN A 2 -13.99 6.29 0.50
N LEU A 3 -12.92 6.37 1.29
CA LEU A 3 -12.82 7.34 2.37
C LEU A 3 -12.78 8.75 1.77
N SER A 4 -13.45 9.70 2.43
CA SER A 4 -13.33 11.11 2.04
C SER A 4 -11.91 11.61 2.34
N ALA A 5 -11.48 12.65 1.62
CA ALA A 5 -10.15 13.23 1.82
C ALA A 5 -9.92 13.69 3.28
N ALA A 6 -10.93 14.26 3.92
CA ALA A 6 -10.84 14.72 5.32
C ALA A 6 -10.65 13.55 6.30
N VAL A 7 -11.41 12.45 6.12
CA VAL A 7 -11.26 11.25 6.95
C VAL A 7 -9.90 10.61 6.73
N LEU A 8 -9.46 10.51 5.47
CA LEU A 8 -8.15 9.94 5.15
C LEU A 8 -7.01 10.78 5.74
N ALA A 9 -7.05 12.11 5.63
CA ALA A 9 -6.04 12.99 6.21
C ALA A 9 -5.95 12.86 7.73
N ALA A 10 -7.09 12.75 8.43
CA ALA A 10 -7.13 12.51 9.86
C ALA A 10 -6.52 11.16 10.24
N LEU A 11 -6.85 10.10 9.50
CA LEU A 11 -6.28 8.76 9.72
C LEU A 11 -4.77 8.74 9.47
N ILE A 12 -4.28 9.35 8.40
CA ILE A 12 -2.84 9.43 8.11
C ILE A 12 -2.12 10.13 9.27
N SER A 13 -2.63 11.28 9.72
CA SER A 13 -2.03 12.05 10.82
C SER A 13 -2.00 11.27 12.14
N GLN A 14 -3.03 10.46 12.41
CA GLN A 14 -3.13 9.67 13.64
C GLN A 14 -2.29 8.37 13.59
N CYS A 15 -2.23 7.73 12.42
CA CYS A 15 -1.79 6.35 12.30
C CYS A 15 -0.42 6.21 11.62
N ALA A 16 0.10 7.25 10.98
CA ALA A 16 1.43 7.27 10.36
C ALA A 16 2.17 8.60 10.63
N PRO A 17 2.36 9.02 11.89
CA PRO A 17 2.94 10.32 12.22
C PRO A 17 4.41 10.48 11.79
N ASP A 18 5.12 9.37 11.58
CA ASP A 18 6.54 9.36 11.21
C ASP A 18 6.79 9.34 9.69
N VAL A 19 5.72 9.38 8.88
CA VAL A 19 5.79 9.43 7.41
C VAL A 19 5.11 10.70 6.95
N SER A 20 5.68 11.39 5.96
CA SER A 20 5.04 12.58 5.38
C SER A 20 3.59 12.31 4.96
N PRO A 21 2.61 13.15 5.36
CA PRO A 21 1.21 12.96 4.99
C PRO A 21 0.97 12.92 3.47
N ASP A 22 1.71 13.72 2.70
CA ASP A 22 1.62 13.74 1.24
C ASP A 22 2.08 12.40 0.65
N THR A 23 3.16 11.83 1.17
CA THR A 23 3.69 10.53 0.74
C THR A 23 2.76 9.39 1.09
N MET A 24 2.21 9.38 2.31
CA MET A 24 1.28 8.35 2.73
C MET A 24 -0.04 8.42 1.95
N ASN A 25 -0.55 9.63 1.70
CA ASN A 25 -1.73 9.84 0.86
C ASN A 25 -1.48 9.35 -0.57
N ALA A 26 -0.35 9.74 -1.16
CA ALA A 26 0.03 9.34 -2.52
C ALA A 26 0.15 7.82 -2.67
N LEU A 27 0.73 7.15 -1.66
CA LEU A 27 0.80 5.69 -1.59
C LEU A 27 -0.61 5.08 -1.55
N ILE A 28 -1.47 5.49 -0.61
CA ILE A 28 -2.84 4.95 -0.46
C ILE A 28 -3.67 5.15 -1.72
N MET A 29 -3.58 6.33 -2.35
CA MET A 29 -4.28 6.62 -3.59
C MET A 29 -3.82 5.72 -4.74
N THR A 30 -2.53 5.39 -4.78
CA THR A 30 -1.97 4.49 -5.79
C THR A 30 -2.34 3.02 -5.54
N GLU A 31 -2.34 2.59 -4.27
CA GLU A 31 -2.56 1.20 -3.88
C GLU A 31 -4.04 0.80 -3.92
N SER A 32 -4.94 1.67 -3.45
CA SER A 32 -6.36 1.31 -3.27
C SER A 32 -7.34 2.38 -3.72
N GLY A 33 -6.87 3.58 -4.09
CA GLY A 33 -7.75 4.72 -4.34
C GLY A 33 -8.59 5.09 -3.12
N ALA A 34 -7.99 5.01 -1.92
CA ALA A 34 -8.63 5.25 -0.63
C ALA A 34 -9.82 4.32 -0.31
N ASN A 35 -9.87 3.13 -0.90
CA ASN A 35 -10.87 2.12 -0.59
C ASN A 35 -10.29 1.06 0.38
N PRO A 36 -10.77 0.98 1.62
CA PRO A 36 -10.24 0.01 2.59
C PRO A 36 -10.59 -1.43 2.21
N TYR A 37 -11.65 -1.68 1.44
CA TYR A 37 -12.18 -3.02 1.20
C TYR A 37 -11.82 -3.51 -0.21
N VAL A 38 -10.51 -3.53 -0.49
CA VAL A 38 -9.93 -4.01 -1.74
C VAL A 38 -8.93 -5.12 -1.47
N ILE A 39 -9.03 -6.19 -2.26
CA ILE A 39 -8.08 -7.30 -2.25
C ILE A 39 -7.54 -7.50 -3.66
N ALA A 40 -6.23 -7.40 -3.84
CA ALA A 40 -5.54 -7.84 -5.03
C ALA A 40 -5.07 -9.29 -4.83
N ASN A 41 -5.70 -10.24 -5.51
CA ASN A 41 -5.28 -11.63 -5.54
C ASN A 41 -4.05 -11.78 -6.46
N VAL A 42 -2.89 -11.89 -5.82
CA VAL A 42 -1.58 -11.99 -6.48
C VAL A 42 -1.43 -13.33 -7.18
N SER A 43 -1.98 -14.41 -6.63
CA SER A 43 -1.94 -15.75 -7.24
C SER A 43 -2.66 -15.81 -8.59
N ASP A 44 -3.80 -15.13 -8.70
CA ASP A 44 -4.66 -15.20 -9.89
C ASP A 44 -4.58 -13.94 -10.77
N GLY A 45 -3.85 -12.90 -10.34
CA GLY A 45 -3.68 -11.64 -11.07
C GLY A 45 -4.97 -10.79 -11.18
N THR A 46 -5.89 -10.93 -10.22
CA THR A 46 -7.19 -10.23 -10.24
C THR A 46 -7.40 -9.40 -8.97
N SER A 47 -8.14 -8.30 -9.06
CA SER A 47 -8.51 -7.50 -7.89
C SER A 47 -10.02 -7.51 -7.70
N LYS A 48 -10.46 -7.55 -6.44
CA LYS A 48 -11.87 -7.52 -6.06
C LYS A 48 -12.14 -6.43 -5.03
N TYR A 49 -13.28 -5.77 -5.21
CA TYR A 49 -13.75 -4.65 -4.40
C TYR A 49 -15.02 -5.07 -3.66
N PHE A 50 -15.13 -4.68 -2.40
CA PHE A 50 -16.25 -5.04 -1.54
C PHE A 50 -17.00 -3.80 -1.07
N LYS A 51 -18.27 -4.00 -0.70
CA LYS A 51 -19.14 -2.94 -0.17
C LYS A 51 -18.86 -2.68 1.30
N ASP A 52 -18.51 -3.74 2.04
CA ASP A 52 -18.29 -3.73 3.48
C ASP A 52 -17.08 -4.60 3.86
N GLU A 53 -16.67 -4.44 5.11
CA GLU A 53 -15.54 -5.16 5.71
C GLU A 53 -15.80 -6.67 5.76
N LYS A 54 -17.01 -7.08 6.12
CA LYS A 54 -17.39 -8.50 6.26
C LYS A 54 -17.13 -9.26 4.97
N GLY A 55 -17.57 -8.75 3.83
CA GLY A 55 -17.35 -9.41 2.54
C GLY A 55 -15.88 -9.48 2.15
N ALA A 56 -15.07 -8.48 2.52
CA ALA A 56 -13.63 -8.51 2.29
C ALA A 56 -12.95 -9.58 3.16
N ILE A 57 -13.32 -9.68 4.44
CA ILE A 57 -12.82 -10.70 5.37
C ILE A 57 -13.14 -12.10 4.85
N GLU A 58 -14.40 -12.37 4.49
CA GLU A 58 -14.83 -13.67 3.97
C GLU A 58 -14.03 -14.09 2.73
N TYR A 59 -13.72 -13.13 1.84
CA TYR A 59 -12.89 -13.42 0.67
C TYR A 59 -11.41 -13.65 1.03
N ALA A 60 -10.84 -12.87 1.96
CA ALA A 60 -9.48 -13.09 2.44
C ALA A 60 -9.30 -14.45 3.12
N GLU A 61 -10.29 -14.87 3.93
CA GLU A 61 -10.34 -16.21 4.53
C GLU A 61 -10.43 -17.30 3.47
N LYS A 62 -11.28 -17.13 2.45
CA LYS A 62 -11.36 -18.05 1.31
C LYS A 62 -10.01 -18.19 0.59
N LEU A 63 -9.36 -17.07 0.24
CA LEU A 63 -8.06 -17.10 -0.44
C LEU A 63 -7.00 -17.80 0.42
N THR A 64 -7.02 -17.58 1.73
CA THR A 64 -6.11 -18.24 2.67
C THR A 64 -6.34 -19.76 2.72
N ALA A 65 -7.59 -20.20 2.79
CA ALA A 65 -7.95 -21.63 2.74
C ALA A 65 -7.53 -22.30 1.41
N GLU A 66 -7.54 -21.54 0.32
CA GLU A 66 -7.05 -21.97 -1.00
C GLU A 66 -5.52 -21.88 -1.14
N ASN A 67 -4.77 -21.53 -0.08
CA ASN A 67 -3.32 -21.28 -0.09
C ASN A 67 -2.87 -20.18 -1.08
N LYS A 68 -3.78 -19.28 -1.45
CA LYS A 68 -3.50 -18.15 -2.35
C LYS A 68 -2.86 -16.99 -1.62
N ARG A 69 -2.13 -16.18 -2.39
CA ARG A 69 -1.49 -14.97 -1.91
C ARG A 69 -2.21 -13.76 -2.45
N PHE A 70 -2.38 -12.78 -1.60
CA PHE A 70 -3.07 -11.54 -1.93
C PHE A 70 -2.47 -10.36 -1.18
N SER A 71 -2.81 -9.15 -1.62
CA SER A 71 -2.61 -7.90 -0.92
C SER A 71 -3.96 -7.31 -0.53
N ALA A 72 -4.03 -6.60 0.60
CA ALA A 72 -5.31 -6.13 1.14
C ALA A 72 -5.24 -4.76 1.82
N GLY A 73 -6.36 -4.03 1.77
CA GLY A 73 -6.56 -2.79 2.50
C GLY A 73 -6.07 -1.53 1.78
N LEU A 74 -6.08 -0.42 2.51
CA LEU A 74 -5.73 0.92 2.00
C LEU A 74 -4.33 1.00 1.38
N THR A 75 -3.36 0.27 1.95
CA THR A 75 -1.95 0.26 1.57
C THR A 75 -1.53 -1.07 0.92
N GLN A 76 -2.51 -1.94 0.61
CA GLN A 76 -2.30 -3.22 -0.08
C GLN A 76 -1.18 -4.09 0.54
N ILE A 77 -1.23 -4.32 1.85
CA ILE A 77 -0.24 -5.17 2.54
C ILE A 77 -0.33 -6.60 2.01
N TYR A 78 0.82 -7.14 1.60
CA TYR A 78 0.92 -8.50 1.12
C TYR A 78 0.73 -9.52 2.26
N SER A 79 -0.19 -10.47 2.06
CA SER A 79 -0.60 -11.50 3.02
C SER A 79 0.53 -12.32 3.64
N LYS A 80 1.67 -12.53 2.96
CA LYS A 80 2.83 -13.20 3.58
C LYS A 80 3.45 -12.39 4.71
N ASN A 81 3.30 -11.07 4.71
CA ASN A 81 3.87 -10.17 5.70
C ASN A 81 2.93 -9.99 6.91
N PHE A 82 1.72 -10.56 6.88
CA PHE A 82 0.76 -10.39 7.97
C PHE A 82 1.30 -10.85 9.33
N PRO A 83 1.93 -12.05 9.47
CA PRO A 83 2.45 -12.49 10.76
C PRO A 83 3.49 -11.54 11.35
N SER A 84 4.43 -11.05 10.52
CA SER A 84 5.47 -10.10 10.96
C SER A 84 4.93 -8.72 11.31
N LEU A 85 3.75 -8.36 10.80
CA LEU A 85 3.09 -7.07 11.04
C LEU A 85 1.96 -7.16 12.06
N ASN A 86 1.79 -8.31 12.74
CA ASN A 86 0.68 -8.58 13.65
C ASN A 86 -0.72 -8.35 13.01
N LEU A 87 -0.84 -8.65 11.72
CA LEU A 87 -2.09 -8.56 10.98
C LEU A 87 -2.75 -9.93 10.85
N THR A 88 -4.06 -9.90 10.62
CA THR A 88 -4.88 -11.06 10.29
C THR A 88 -5.79 -10.69 9.12
N ASN A 89 -6.45 -11.69 8.52
CA ASN A 89 -7.49 -11.46 7.51
C ASN A 89 -8.64 -10.58 8.02
N LYS A 90 -8.81 -10.47 9.34
CA LYS A 90 -9.84 -9.64 9.97
C LYS A 90 -9.35 -8.22 10.20
N THR A 91 -8.14 -8.06 10.72
CA THR A 91 -7.61 -6.76 11.15
C THR A 91 -7.02 -5.93 10.02
N VAL A 92 -6.67 -6.53 8.88
CA VAL A 92 -6.06 -5.81 7.74
C VAL A 92 -6.99 -4.78 7.10
N PHE A 93 -8.31 -4.86 7.32
CA PHE A 93 -9.29 -3.93 6.77
C PHE A 93 -9.61 -2.75 7.70
N ASP A 94 -9.15 -2.78 8.96
CA ASP A 94 -9.21 -1.61 9.84
C ASP A 94 -8.30 -0.50 9.27
N PRO A 95 -8.85 0.69 8.95
CA PRO A 95 -8.09 1.74 8.27
C PRO A 95 -6.80 2.14 8.98
N CYS A 96 -6.85 2.34 10.30
CA CYS A 96 -5.68 2.79 11.06
C CYS A 96 -4.62 1.70 11.16
N THR A 97 -5.03 0.46 11.42
CA THR A 97 -4.14 -0.71 11.49
C THR A 97 -3.44 -0.94 10.16
N ASN A 98 -4.16 -0.83 9.04
CA ASN A 98 -3.59 -0.97 7.71
C ASN A 98 -2.60 0.16 7.36
N ILE A 99 -2.96 1.42 7.68
CA ILE A 99 -2.08 2.57 7.50
C ILE A 99 -0.79 2.43 8.32
N LYS A 100 -0.88 2.02 9.59
CA LYS A 100 0.29 1.74 10.45
C LYS A 100 1.20 0.69 9.83
N ALA A 101 0.63 -0.41 9.33
CA ALA A 101 1.40 -1.47 8.69
C ALA A 101 2.10 -0.98 7.42
N GLY A 102 1.41 -0.19 6.58
CA GLY A 102 2.00 0.40 5.37
C GLY A 102 3.13 1.38 5.70
N ALA A 103 2.91 2.26 6.67
CA ALA A 103 3.93 3.19 7.14
C ALA A 103 5.16 2.47 7.68
N ALA A 104 4.98 1.41 8.46
CA ALA A 104 6.09 0.60 8.99
C ALA A 104 6.90 -0.05 7.86
N VAL A 105 6.24 -0.65 6.86
CA VAL A 105 6.93 -1.26 5.70
C VAL A 105 7.69 -0.22 4.89
N LEU A 106 7.07 0.94 4.60
CA LEU A 106 7.72 2.01 3.85
C LEU A 106 8.94 2.58 4.62
N THR A 107 8.79 2.78 5.93
CA THR A 107 9.86 3.27 6.80
C THR A 107 11.04 2.29 6.85
N ASP A 108 10.78 1.00 7.05
CA ASP A 108 11.83 -0.04 7.03
C ASP A 108 12.55 -0.07 5.67
N ASN A 109 11.81 -0.02 4.56
CA ASN A 109 12.39 0.04 3.23
C ASN A 109 13.27 1.28 3.02
N TYR A 110 12.86 2.43 3.56
CA TYR A 110 13.61 3.69 3.50
C TYR A 110 14.89 3.63 4.33
N LEU A 111 14.81 3.14 5.58
CA LEU A 111 15.95 3.06 6.48
C LEU A 111 17.03 2.07 6.02
N ARG A 112 16.66 1.04 5.23
CA ARG A 112 17.61 0.12 4.60
C ARG A 112 18.48 0.77 3.51
N GLN A 113 18.09 1.94 3.01
CA GLN A 113 18.82 2.62 1.95
C GLN A 113 20.12 3.25 2.50
N LYS A 114 21.25 2.63 2.20
CA LYS A 114 22.57 3.05 2.69
C LYS A 114 23.08 4.32 2.02
N GLU A 115 22.78 4.49 0.73
CA GLU A 115 23.35 5.54 -0.12
C GLU A 115 22.27 6.34 -0.85
N GLY A 116 22.67 7.51 -1.37
CA GLY A 116 21.81 8.40 -2.15
C GLY A 116 21.17 9.52 -1.32
N SER A 117 20.64 10.51 -2.03
CA SER A 117 19.85 11.60 -1.41
C SER A 117 18.54 11.06 -0.83
N SER A 118 17.93 11.80 0.09
CA SER A 118 16.63 11.43 0.68
C SER A 118 15.57 11.10 -0.39
N ASN A 119 15.55 11.85 -1.49
CA ASN A 119 14.65 11.61 -2.62
C ASN A 119 14.96 10.28 -3.34
N GLN A 120 16.23 9.95 -3.54
CA GLN A 120 16.60 8.66 -4.13
C GLN A 120 16.19 7.49 -3.21
N LYS A 121 16.40 7.65 -1.90
CA LYS A 121 16.07 6.64 -0.90
C LYS A 121 14.57 6.36 -0.86
N ILE A 122 13.71 7.39 -0.85
CA ILE A 122 12.25 7.18 -0.81
C ILE A 122 11.71 6.57 -2.11
N LEU A 123 12.27 6.92 -3.27
CA LEU A 123 11.88 6.29 -4.54
C LEU A 123 12.27 4.80 -4.58
N ARG A 124 13.45 4.43 -4.09
CA ARG A 124 13.85 3.01 -3.95
C ARG A 124 12.99 2.28 -2.93
N ALA A 125 12.65 2.93 -1.82
CA ALA A 125 11.78 2.37 -0.78
C ALA A 125 10.36 2.09 -1.31
N LEU A 126 9.81 2.99 -2.12
CA LEU A 126 8.55 2.80 -2.83
C LEU A 126 8.63 1.69 -3.87
N SER A 127 9.75 1.56 -4.60
CA SER A 127 9.95 0.41 -5.50
C SER A 127 9.99 -0.91 -4.72
N LEU A 128 10.68 -0.96 -3.59
CA LEU A 128 10.68 -2.11 -2.69
C LEU A 128 9.28 -2.43 -2.18
N TYR A 129 8.50 -1.41 -1.84
CA TYR A 129 7.11 -1.56 -1.40
C TYR A 129 6.26 -2.24 -2.48
N TYR A 130 6.38 -1.78 -3.73
CA TYR A 130 5.60 -2.28 -4.86
C TYR A 130 5.96 -3.72 -5.25
N SER A 131 7.25 -4.06 -5.33
CA SER A 131 7.70 -5.27 -6.03
C SER A 131 8.78 -6.07 -5.30
N GLY A 132 9.14 -5.68 -4.08
CA GLY A 132 10.20 -6.32 -3.31
C GLY A 132 11.62 -6.09 -3.85
N ASN A 133 11.83 -5.14 -4.76
CA ASN A 133 13.16 -4.74 -5.24
C ASN A 133 13.24 -3.25 -5.59
N GLU A 134 14.45 -2.69 -5.63
CA GLU A 134 14.68 -1.25 -5.78
C GLU A 134 14.55 -0.71 -7.21
N SER A 135 14.31 -1.57 -8.22
CA SER A 135 14.35 -1.16 -9.63
C SER A 135 13.02 -1.24 -10.36
N THR A 136 12.16 -2.20 -10.04
CA THR A 136 10.94 -2.47 -10.82
C THR A 136 9.95 -1.30 -10.79
N GLY A 137 9.87 -0.57 -9.68
CA GLY A 137 9.00 0.60 -9.55
C GLY A 137 9.34 1.74 -10.52
N PHE A 138 10.56 1.75 -11.07
CA PHE A 138 11.01 2.71 -12.09
C PHE A 138 10.61 2.29 -13.51
N ILE A 139 10.24 1.03 -13.73
CA ILE A 139 9.96 0.48 -15.06
C ILE A 139 8.51 0.82 -15.47
N LYS A 140 8.34 1.26 -16.71
CA LYS A 140 7.02 1.56 -17.29
C LYS A 140 6.26 0.29 -17.61
N GLU A 141 4.97 0.30 -17.27
CA GLU A 141 4.09 -0.86 -17.44
C GLU A 141 3.02 -0.57 -18.50
N LYS A 142 2.97 -1.37 -19.57
CA LYS A 142 2.01 -1.21 -20.67
C LYS A 142 0.56 -1.20 -20.18
N LYS A 143 0.25 -2.07 -19.22
CA LYS A 143 -1.09 -2.20 -18.61
C LYS A 143 -1.54 -0.97 -17.82
N PHE A 144 -0.64 -0.04 -17.51
CA PHE A 144 -0.92 1.20 -16.79
C PHE A 144 -0.57 2.41 -17.65
N ASN A 145 -1.04 2.43 -18.90
CA ASN A 145 -0.83 3.54 -19.84
C ASN A 145 0.64 3.94 -20.00
N ASN A 146 1.56 2.95 -20.01
CA ASN A 146 3.01 3.15 -20.06
C ASN A 146 3.55 4.05 -18.94
N THR A 147 2.95 3.99 -17.75
CA THR A 147 3.47 4.66 -16.55
C THR A 147 4.23 3.68 -15.67
N SER A 148 5.26 4.16 -14.97
CA SER A 148 5.90 3.41 -13.89
C SER A 148 5.10 3.54 -12.59
N TYR A 149 5.35 2.65 -11.63
CA TYR A 149 4.73 2.75 -10.31
C TYR A 149 5.06 4.10 -9.65
N LEU A 150 6.33 4.51 -9.69
CA LEU A 150 6.76 5.77 -9.09
C LEU A 150 6.13 6.99 -9.77
N GLU A 151 5.94 6.97 -11.09
CA GLU A 151 5.20 8.04 -11.78
C GLU A 151 3.76 8.14 -11.29
N ARG A 152 3.09 7.02 -10.99
CA ARG A 152 1.72 7.02 -10.44
C ARG A 152 1.68 7.56 -9.00
N VAL A 153 2.63 7.14 -8.16
CA VAL A 153 2.75 7.65 -6.78
C VAL A 153 3.02 9.16 -6.79
N ILE A 154 4.01 9.63 -7.56
CA ILE A 154 4.36 11.06 -7.62
C ILE A 154 3.19 11.92 -8.12
N ARG A 155 2.39 11.44 -9.08
CA ARG A 155 1.19 12.17 -9.55
C ARG A 155 0.11 12.31 -8.48
N ASN A 156 0.03 11.36 -7.56
CA ASN A 156 -0.90 11.40 -6.43
C ASN A 156 -0.35 12.24 -5.26
N ALA A 157 0.92 12.64 -5.31
CA ALA A 157 1.49 13.63 -4.42
C ALA A 157 1.34 15.04 -5.00
N ASN A 158 1.33 16.07 -4.15
CA ASN A 158 1.35 17.47 -4.57
C ASN A 158 2.74 17.88 -5.13
N ASN A 159 3.16 17.22 -6.22
CA ASN A 159 4.41 17.35 -6.98
C ASN A 159 5.71 16.78 -6.37
N TYR A 160 5.75 16.40 -5.09
CA TYR A 160 6.96 15.81 -4.48
C TYR A 160 6.62 14.72 -3.45
N ILE A 161 7.44 13.68 -3.42
CA ILE A 161 7.44 12.64 -2.39
C ILE A 161 8.62 12.92 -1.47
N VAL A 162 8.36 13.00 -0.17
CA VAL A 162 9.38 13.19 0.86
C VAL A 162 9.25 12.10 1.93
N PRO A 163 10.32 11.73 2.64
CA PRO A 163 10.25 10.74 3.71
C PRO A 163 9.16 11.07 4.74
#